data_AF-A0A3D2NP48-F1
#
_entry.id   AF-A0A3D2NP48-F1
#
_cell.length_a   1.000
_cell.length_b   1.000
_cell.length_c   1.000
_cell.angle_alpha   90.00
_cell.angle_beta   90.00
_cell.angle_gamma   90.00
#
_symmetry.space_group_name_H-M   'P 1'
#
loop_
_entity.id
_entity.type
_entity.pdbx_description
1 polymer ?
#
loop_
_entity_poly.entity_id
_entity_poly.type
_entity_poly.pdbx_seq_one_letter_code
_entity_poly.pdbx_strand_id
1 'polypeptide(L)'
;MKFFLLFLLLMANSVLAGQDDDFLAARDAFRVGDAAKLSVFAQRLKHSPLEVYISYYQLRMVLASSDAGVIRAYLARPEDTPLIDKMRAEWLRLLGKQQQWDLFDSEYPRLLSEDAELTCYALQSRFRKQEVAVLQEVRALWFNPKALPGSCDSLFETAIGNGIISQQDIWQR
;
A
#
# COMPACT_ATOMS: atom_id res chain seq x y z
N MET A 1 -31.08 -7.29 -43.95
CA MET A 1 -29.80 -6.78 -43.42
C MET A 1 -29.91 -5.90 -42.16
N LYS A 2 -31.12 -5.51 -41.68
CA LYS A 2 -31.32 -4.80 -40.40
C LYS A 2 -31.44 -5.72 -39.16
N PHE A 3 -31.77 -7.00 -39.35
CA PHE A 3 -31.98 -7.95 -38.24
C PHE A 3 -30.68 -8.54 -37.67
N PHE A 4 -29.57 -8.52 -38.43
CA PHE A 4 -28.29 -9.06 -38.00
C PHE A 4 -27.54 -8.11 -37.03
N LEU A 5 -27.80 -6.81 -37.13
CA LEU A 5 -27.24 -5.78 -36.23
C LEU A 5 -27.89 -5.79 -34.83
N LEU A 6 -29.14 -6.26 -34.71
CA LEU A 6 -29.85 -6.36 -33.42
C LEU A 6 -29.40 -7.58 -32.59
N PHE A 7 -28.87 -8.63 -33.21
CA PHE A 7 -28.40 -9.83 -32.49
C PHE A 7 -27.00 -9.64 -31.87
N LEU A 8 -26.15 -8.80 -32.47
CA LEU A 8 -24.82 -8.47 -31.96
C LEU A 8 -24.85 -7.60 -30.68
N LEU A 9 -25.89 -6.79 -30.48
CA LEU A 9 -26.06 -5.94 -29.28
C LEU A 9 -26.53 -6.73 -28.04
N LEU A 10 -27.18 -7.89 -28.21
CA LEU A 10 -27.68 -8.69 -27.08
C LEU A 10 -26.61 -9.61 -26.45
N MET A 11 -25.65 -10.10 -27.25
CA MET A 11 -24.58 -10.98 -26.75
C MET A 11 -23.52 -10.23 -25.91
N ALA A 12 -23.26 -8.95 -26.21
CA ALA A 12 -22.29 -8.15 -25.47
C ALA A 12 -22.69 -7.92 -24.00
N ASN A 13 -23.99 -7.79 -23.72
CA ASN A 13 -24.48 -7.52 -22.36
C ASN A 13 -24.33 -8.72 -21.41
N SER A 14 -24.44 -9.95 -21.91
CA SER A 14 -24.38 -11.16 -21.07
C SER A 14 -22.96 -11.46 -20.57
N VAL A 15 -21.94 -11.14 -21.38
CA VAL A 15 -20.53 -11.32 -21.00
C VAL A 15 -20.12 -10.33 -19.92
N LEU A 16 -20.60 -9.08 -19.99
CA LEU A 16 -20.27 -8.06 -19.00
C LEU A 16 -20.90 -8.36 -17.63
N ALA A 17 -22.17 -8.80 -17.60
CA ALA A 17 -22.84 -9.19 -16.36
C ALA A 17 -22.15 -10.38 -15.65
N GLY A 18 -21.64 -11.36 -16.41
CA GLY A 18 -20.87 -12.47 -15.84
C GLY A 18 -19.52 -12.05 -15.25
N GLN A 19 -18.87 -11.04 -15.83
CA GLN A 19 -17.60 -10.49 -15.31
C GLN A 19 -17.80 -9.73 -14.00
N ASP A 20 -18.92 -9.03 -13.83
CA ASP A 20 -19.24 -8.35 -12.58
C ASP A 20 -19.43 -9.34 -11.42
N ASP A 21 -20.17 -10.43 -11.64
CA ASP A 21 -20.39 -11.48 -10.64
C ASP A 21 -19.08 -12.21 -10.29
N ASP A 22 -18.27 -12.56 -11.30
CA ASP A 22 -16.95 -13.18 -11.08
C ASP A 22 -16.03 -12.25 -10.29
N PHE A 23 -16.07 -10.93 -10.54
CA PHE A 23 -15.29 -9.95 -9.80
C PHE A 23 -15.73 -9.81 -8.35
N LEU A 24 -17.04 -9.74 -8.09
CA LEU A 24 -17.56 -9.70 -6.72
C LEU A 24 -17.15 -10.97 -5.95
N ALA A 25 -17.23 -12.14 -6.60
CA ALA A 25 -16.81 -13.39 -6.01
C ALA A 25 -15.28 -13.46 -5.76
N ALA A 26 -14.46 -12.91 -6.67
CA ALA A 26 -13.02 -12.76 -6.48
C ALA A 26 -12.68 -11.84 -5.30
N ARG A 27 -13.36 -10.70 -5.19
CA ARG A 27 -13.21 -9.76 -4.06
C ARG A 27 -13.58 -10.41 -2.74
N ASP A 28 -14.66 -11.18 -2.70
CA ASP A 28 -15.07 -11.89 -1.48
C ASP A 28 -14.08 -12.98 -1.10
N ALA A 29 -13.57 -13.75 -2.07
CA ALA A 29 -12.50 -14.73 -1.84
C ALA A 29 -11.24 -14.07 -1.25
N PHE A 30 -10.81 -12.95 -1.84
CA PHE A 30 -9.70 -12.15 -1.32
C PHE A 30 -9.94 -11.66 0.11
N ARG A 31 -11.14 -11.14 0.40
CA ARG A 31 -11.50 -10.60 1.73
C ARG A 31 -11.41 -11.66 2.83
N VAL A 32 -11.74 -12.92 2.51
CA VAL A 32 -11.72 -14.03 3.48
C VAL A 32 -10.43 -14.85 3.44
N GLY A 33 -9.46 -14.50 2.58
CA GLY A 33 -8.19 -15.22 2.51
C GLY A 33 -8.19 -16.49 1.64
N ASP A 34 -9.22 -16.71 0.81
CA ASP A 34 -9.36 -17.93 -0.01
C ASP A 34 -8.61 -17.80 -1.35
N ALA A 35 -7.33 -18.17 -1.33
CA ALA A 35 -6.43 -18.04 -2.48
C ALA A 35 -6.83 -18.98 -3.63
N ALA A 36 -7.35 -20.16 -3.31
CA ALA A 36 -7.76 -21.15 -4.30
C ALA A 36 -8.97 -20.63 -5.08
N LYS A 37 -9.99 -20.12 -4.39
CA LYS A 37 -11.17 -19.53 -5.01
C LYS A 37 -10.83 -18.25 -5.78
N LEU A 38 -9.94 -17.40 -5.26
CA LEU A 38 -9.45 -16.23 -5.99
C LEU A 38 -8.78 -16.63 -7.32
N SER A 39 -7.96 -17.69 -7.33
CA SER A 39 -7.28 -18.16 -8.53
C SER A 39 -8.25 -18.64 -9.62
N VAL A 40 -9.36 -19.28 -9.24
CA VAL A 40 -10.42 -19.70 -10.18
C VAL A 40 -11.02 -18.48 -10.89
N PHE A 41 -11.44 -17.46 -10.13
CA PHE A 41 -12.02 -16.25 -10.73
C PHE A 41 -10.98 -15.42 -11.49
N ALA A 42 -9.72 -15.45 -11.07
CA ALA A 42 -8.65 -14.77 -11.78
C ALA A 42 -8.49 -15.28 -13.21
N GLN A 43 -8.61 -16.60 -13.44
CA GLN A 43 -8.57 -17.15 -14.79
C GLN A 43 -9.76 -16.70 -15.66
N ARG A 44 -10.94 -16.53 -15.07
CA ARG A 44 -12.14 -16.08 -15.78
C ARG A 44 -12.10 -14.59 -16.13
N LEU A 45 -11.45 -13.81 -15.29
CA LEU A 45 -11.29 -12.36 -15.46
C LEU A 45 -10.02 -11.98 -16.22
N LYS A 46 -9.27 -12.96 -16.73
CA LYS A 46 -8.09 -12.73 -17.56
C LYS A 46 -8.49 -11.96 -18.82
N HIS A 47 -7.67 -10.97 -19.21
CA HIS A 47 -7.93 -10.06 -20.33
C HIS A 47 -9.18 -9.17 -20.16
N SER A 48 -9.76 -9.12 -18.96
CA SER A 48 -10.82 -8.16 -18.64
C SER A 48 -10.23 -6.84 -18.13
N PRO A 49 -10.97 -5.72 -18.22
CA PRO A 49 -10.57 -4.47 -17.56
C PRO A 49 -10.35 -4.60 -16.04
N LEU A 50 -10.89 -5.65 -15.41
CA LEU A 50 -10.79 -5.90 -13.97
C LEU A 50 -9.54 -6.70 -13.59
N GLU A 51 -8.76 -7.19 -14.56
CA GLU A 51 -7.55 -7.98 -14.33
C GLU A 51 -6.51 -7.25 -13.44
N VAL A 52 -6.47 -5.91 -13.51
CA VAL A 52 -5.60 -5.09 -12.66
C VAL A 52 -5.92 -5.26 -11.15
N TYR A 53 -7.20 -5.33 -10.79
CA TYR A 53 -7.64 -5.51 -9.41
C TYR A 53 -7.39 -6.94 -8.93
N ILE A 54 -7.57 -7.91 -9.82
CA ILE A 54 -7.29 -9.32 -9.52
C ILE A 54 -5.80 -9.53 -9.26
N SER A 55 -4.94 -8.94 -10.10
CA SER A 55 -3.49 -8.98 -9.93
C SER A 55 -3.07 -8.37 -8.59
N TYR A 56 -3.70 -7.25 -8.21
CA TYR A 56 -3.52 -6.64 -6.89
C TYR A 56 -3.91 -7.59 -5.75
N TYR A 57 -5.10 -8.21 -5.82
CA TYR A 57 -5.55 -9.16 -4.79
C TYR A 57 -4.59 -10.33 -4.63
N GLN A 58 -4.20 -10.95 -5.74
CA GLN A 58 -3.29 -12.10 -5.73
C GLN A 58 -1.95 -11.74 -5.08
N LEU A 59 -1.31 -10.65 -5.50
CA LEU A 59 -0.04 -10.23 -4.91
C LEU A 59 -0.19 -9.86 -3.44
N ARG A 60 -1.27 -9.16 -3.06
CA ARG A 60 -1.47 -8.74 -1.67
C ARG A 60 -1.62 -9.94 -0.72
N MET A 61 -2.25 -11.02 -1.16
CA MET A 61 -2.39 -12.23 -0.34
C MET A 61 -1.05 -12.88 0.05
N VAL A 62 -0.04 -12.72 -0.80
CA VAL A 62 1.29 -13.32 -0.62
C VAL A 62 2.38 -12.27 -0.40
N LEU A 63 2.01 -11.02 -0.13
CA LEU A 63 2.95 -9.89 -0.08
C LEU A 63 4.09 -10.13 0.91
N ALA A 64 3.77 -10.66 2.09
CA ALA A 64 4.74 -10.89 3.16
C ALA A 64 5.80 -11.95 2.84
N SER A 65 5.52 -12.87 1.91
CA SER A 65 6.42 -13.94 1.47
C SER A 65 6.95 -13.76 0.05
N SER A 66 6.56 -12.68 -0.62
CA SER A 66 6.96 -12.40 -2.00
C SER A 66 8.37 -11.86 -2.09
N ASP A 67 9.11 -12.28 -3.11
CA ASP A 67 10.41 -11.70 -3.44
C ASP A 67 10.28 -10.23 -3.89
N ALA A 68 11.27 -9.41 -3.52
CA ALA A 68 11.28 -7.99 -3.85
C ALA A 68 11.23 -7.73 -5.37
N GLY A 69 11.80 -8.61 -6.19
CA GLY A 69 11.74 -8.54 -7.65
C GLY A 69 10.33 -8.71 -8.20
N VAL A 70 9.53 -9.60 -7.61
CA VAL A 70 8.11 -9.78 -8.00
C VAL A 70 7.31 -8.52 -7.70
N ILE A 71 7.52 -7.93 -6.52
CA ILE A 71 6.80 -6.71 -6.12
C ILE A 71 7.25 -5.54 -7.00
N ARG A 72 8.55 -5.37 -7.26
CA ARG A 72 9.06 -4.32 -8.16
C ARG A 72 8.54 -4.46 -9.59
N ALA A 73 8.45 -5.68 -10.11
CA ALA A 73 7.86 -5.93 -11.42
C ALA A 73 6.38 -5.51 -11.47
N TYR A 74 5.62 -5.77 -10.39
CA TYR A 74 4.26 -5.26 -10.25
C TYR A 74 4.22 -3.72 -10.22
N LEU A 75 5.12 -3.08 -9.47
CA LEU A 75 5.18 -1.62 -9.29
C LEU A 75 5.66 -0.85 -10.53
N ALA A 76 6.25 -1.52 -11.51
CA ALA A 76 6.78 -0.90 -12.73
C ALA A 76 5.71 -0.57 -13.79
N ARG A 77 4.42 -0.83 -13.53
CA ARG A 77 3.32 -0.56 -14.47
C ARG A 77 2.81 0.89 -14.32
N PRO A 78 3.07 1.81 -15.27
CA PRO A 78 2.72 3.22 -15.13
C PRO A 78 1.21 3.49 -15.19
N GLU A 79 0.47 2.70 -15.97
CA GLU A 79 -0.97 2.92 -16.25
C GLU A 79 -1.87 2.73 -15.03
N ASP A 80 -1.41 1.99 -14.00
CA ASP A 80 -2.21 1.57 -12.85
C ASP A 80 -1.92 2.42 -11.59
N THR A 81 -1.59 3.70 -11.78
CA THR A 81 -0.94 4.55 -10.77
C THR A 81 -1.56 4.48 -9.36
N PRO A 82 -2.90 4.55 -9.15
CA PRO A 82 -3.47 4.46 -7.81
C PRO A 82 -3.29 3.10 -7.13
N LEU A 83 -3.38 2.00 -7.88
CA LEU A 83 -3.20 0.65 -7.32
C LEU A 83 -1.71 0.35 -7.07
N ILE A 84 -0.83 0.88 -7.93
CA ILE A 84 0.61 0.82 -7.72
C ILE A 84 1.00 1.56 -6.45
N ASP A 85 0.50 2.78 -6.27
CA ASP A 85 0.80 3.55 -5.08
C ASP A 85 0.29 2.87 -3.80
N LYS A 86 -0.92 2.32 -3.86
CA LYS A 86 -1.48 1.52 -2.76
C LYS A 86 -0.62 0.30 -2.42
N MET A 87 -0.20 -0.48 -3.42
CA MET A 87 0.67 -1.64 -3.21
C MET A 87 2.03 -1.23 -2.65
N ARG A 88 2.60 -0.11 -3.13
CA ARG A 88 3.85 0.44 -2.60
C ARG A 88 3.71 0.82 -1.13
N ALA A 89 2.63 1.50 -0.74
CA ALA A 89 2.36 1.84 0.65
C ALA A 89 2.23 0.59 1.53
N GLU A 90 1.52 -0.44 1.07
CA GLU A 90 1.39 -1.71 1.79
C GLU A 90 2.75 -2.42 1.96
N TRP A 91 3.58 -2.43 0.92
CA TRP A 91 4.91 -3.01 0.98
C TRP A 91 5.85 -2.21 1.89
N LEU A 92 5.83 -0.87 1.81
CA LEU A 92 6.63 0.00 2.68
C LEU A 92 6.29 -0.20 4.17
N ARG A 93 5.01 -0.40 4.53
CA ARG A 93 4.63 -0.71 5.92
C ARG A 93 5.25 -2.03 6.39
N LEU A 94 5.28 -3.05 5.53
CA LEU A 94 5.93 -4.32 5.84
C LEU A 94 7.44 -4.13 6.04
N LEU A 95 8.09 -3.43 5.11
CA LEU A 95 9.53 -3.16 5.16
C LEU A 95 9.91 -2.34 6.40
N GLY A 96 9.12 -1.31 6.75
CA GLY A 96 9.33 -0.48 7.94
C GLY A 96 9.18 -1.27 9.23
N LYS A 97 8.14 -2.11 9.34
CA LYS A 97 7.95 -3.02 10.49
C LYS A 97 9.09 -4.01 10.65
N GLN A 98 9.65 -4.49 9.55
CA GLN A 98 10.77 -5.43 9.54
C GLN A 98 12.14 -4.74 9.53
N GLN A 99 12.18 -3.41 9.58
CA GLN A 99 13.40 -2.61 9.56
C GLN A 99 14.30 -2.89 8.35
N GLN A 100 13.71 -3.26 7.20
CA GLN A 100 14.42 -3.52 5.95
C GLN A 100 14.74 -2.19 5.23
N TRP A 101 15.62 -1.41 5.83
CA TRP A 101 15.80 0.00 5.50
C TRP A 101 16.35 0.26 4.11
N ASP A 102 17.27 -0.56 3.62
CA ASP A 102 17.84 -0.34 2.28
C ASP A 102 16.76 -0.48 1.18
N LEU A 103 15.85 -1.45 1.34
CA LEU A 103 14.71 -1.60 0.44
C LEU A 103 13.69 -0.48 0.66
N PHE A 104 13.37 -0.16 1.92
CA PHE A 104 12.44 0.91 2.27
C PHE A 104 12.87 2.24 1.64
N ASP A 105 14.11 2.65 1.86
CA ASP A 105 14.68 3.91 1.37
C ASP A 105 14.74 3.96 -0.17
N SER A 106 14.83 2.79 -0.84
CA SER A 106 14.81 2.71 -2.30
C SER A 106 13.42 2.92 -2.92
N GLU A 107 12.35 2.64 -2.18
CA GLU A 107 10.97 2.68 -2.67
C GLU A 107 10.17 3.86 -2.10
N TYR A 108 10.46 4.31 -0.89
CA TYR A 108 9.75 5.41 -0.22
C TYR A 108 9.71 6.70 -1.06
N PRO A 109 10.81 7.15 -1.71
CA PRO A 109 10.76 8.34 -2.57
C PRO A 109 9.85 8.23 -3.80
N ARG A 110 9.36 7.02 -4.12
CA ARG A 110 8.43 6.75 -5.23
C ARG A 110 6.97 6.67 -4.79
N LEU A 111 6.70 6.80 -3.49
CA LEU A 111 5.35 6.89 -2.96
C LEU A 111 4.75 8.27 -3.31
N LEU A 112 3.53 8.27 -3.82
CA LEU A 112 2.80 9.47 -4.22
C LEU A 112 1.86 9.95 -3.10
N SER A 113 1.24 9.02 -2.37
CA SER A 113 0.40 9.36 -1.23
C SER A 113 1.22 9.76 -0.01
N GLU A 114 0.79 10.82 0.66
CA GLU A 114 1.28 11.14 1.99
C GLU A 114 0.70 10.15 3.00
N ASP A 115 1.57 9.57 3.83
CA ASP A 115 1.18 8.64 4.88
C ASP A 115 2.05 8.87 6.12
N ALA A 116 1.43 9.25 7.23
CA ALA A 116 2.15 9.58 8.46
C ALA A 116 2.90 8.38 9.06
N GLU A 117 2.39 7.15 8.88
CA GLU A 117 3.04 5.94 9.39
C GLU A 117 4.35 5.73 8.65
N LEU A 118 4.32 5.88 7.32
CA LEU A 118 5.48 5.75 6.45
C LEU A 118 6.47 6.89 6.61
N THR A 119 6.01 8.12 6.83
CA THR A 119 6.87 9.26 7.18
C THR A 119 7.67 8.97 8.44
N CYS A 120 7.04 8.44 9.49
CA CYS A 120 7.75 8.09 10.72
C CYS A 120 8.72 6.91 10.53
N TYR A 121 8.39 5.92 9.68
CA TYR A 121 9.38 4.89 9.29
C TYR A 121 10.57 5.48 8.51
N ALA A 122 10.34 6.44 7.61
CA ALA A 122 11.42 7.13 6.91
C ALA A 122 12.34 7.90 7.88
N LEU A 123 11.76 8.54 8.90
CA LEU A 123 12.51 9.20 9.96
C LEU A 123 13.31 8.20 10.82
N GLN A 124 12.72 7.07 11.19
CA GLN A 124 13.44 5.99 11.87
C GLN A 124 14.62 5.50 11.03
N SER A 125 14.43 5.39 9.71
CA SER A 125 15.51 4.99 8.84
C SER A 125 16.66 6.02 8.84
N ARG A 126 16.33 7.30 8.65
CA ARG A 126 17.31 8.40 8.67
C ARG A 126 18.01 8.56 10.02
N PHE A 127 17.30 8.30 11.12
CA PHE A 127 17.82 8.45 12.48
C PHE A 127 19.14 7.67 12.69
N ARG A 128 19.29 6.50 12.06
CA ARG A 128 20.51 5.67 12.13
C ARG A 128 21.79 6.39 11.68
N LYS A 129 21.67 7.45 10.88
CA LYS A 129 22.79 8.20 10.29
C LYS A 129 22.76 9.69 10.63
N GLN A 130 21.62 10.21 11.08
CA GLN A 130 21.36 11.65 11.22
C GLN A 130 20.59 11.96 12.52
N GLU A 131 20.97 11.30 13.62
CA GLU A 131 20.28 11.36 14.91
C GLU A 131 19.85 12.78 15.32
N VAL A 132 20.79 13.72 15.49
CA VAL A 132 20.49 15.08 15.95
C VAL A 132 19.53 15.80 15.02
N ALA A 133 19.74 15.72 13.70
CA ALA A 133 18.89 16.38 12.71
C ALA A 133 17.46 15.81 12.72
N VAL A 134 17.34 14.48 12.83
CA VAL A 134 16.04 13.80 12.88
C VAL A 134 15.29 14.13 14.17
N LEU A 135 15.94 14.16 15.34
CA LEU A 135 15.25 14.49 16.60
C LEU A 135 14.69 15.92 16.60
N GLN A 136 15.38 16.88 15.95
CA GLN A 136 14.85 18.23 15.76
C GLN A 136 13.61 18.25 14.87
N GLU A 137 13.60 17.45 13.79
CA GLU A 137 12.45 17.27 12.90
C GLU A 137 11.26 16.61 13.64
N VAL A 138 11.55 15.59 14.46
CA VAL A 138 10.57 14.86 15.27
C VAL A 138 9.90 15.77 16.30
N ARG A 139 10.62 16.74 16.88
CA ARG A 139 10.00 17.73 17.78
C ARG A 139 8.89 18.53 17.09
N ALA A 140 9.04 18.86 15.80
CA ALA A 140 7.98 19.55 15.07
C ALA A 140 6.74 18.66 14.90
N LEU A 141 6.94 17.35 14.68
CA LEU A 141 5.84 16.37 14.59
C LEU A 141 5.10 16.16 15.91
N TRP A 142 5.75 16.35 17.05
CA TRP A 142 5.12 16.23 18.38
C TRP A 142 3.87 17.11 18.51
N PHE A 143 3.91 18.31 17.94
CA PHE A 143 2.82 19.29 17.99
C PHE A 143 1.78 19.13 16.89
N ASN A 144 1.76 18.00 16.18
CA ASN A 144 0.70 17.72 15.22
C ASN A 144 -0.65 17.63 15.97
N PRO A 145 -1.69 18.38 15.55
CA PRO A 145 -3.00 18.35 16.21
C PRO A 145 -3.72 17.00 16.05
N LYS A 146 -3.29 16.17 15.10
CA LYS A 146 -3.81 14.82 14.90
C LYS A 146 -2.95 13.81 15.65
N ALA A 147 -3.59 12.78 16.21
CA ALA A 147 -2.88 11.63 16.72
C ALA A 147 -2.01 11.03 15.60
N LEU A 148 -0.73 10.85 15.90
CA LEU A 148 0.23 10.25 14.97
C LEU A 148 0.28 8.73 15.18
N PRO A 149 0.65 7.94 14.15
CA PRO A 149 0.73 6.49 14.25
C PRO A 149 1.81 6.04 15.23
N GLY A 150 1.66 4.84 15.78
CA GLY A 150 2.65 4.27 16.71
C GLY A 150 4.04 4.03 16.10
N SER A 151 4.19 4.11 14.78
CA SER A 151 5.52 4.15 14.15
C SER A 151 6.31 5.42 14.50
N CYS A 152 5.69 6.45 15.08
CA CYS A 152 6.42 7.65 15.54
C CYS A 152 6.94 7.51 16.99
N ASP A 153 6.40 6.58 17.77
CA ASP A 153 6.59 6.54 19.23
C ASP A 153 8.05 6.41 19.64
N SER A 154 8.80 5.50 19.01
CA SER A 154 10.23 5.30 19.32
C SER A 154 11.07 6.57 19.13
N LEU A 155 10.74 7.40 18.13
CA LEU A 155 11.43 8.66 17.89
C LEU A 155 11.02 9.71 18.93
N PHE A 156 9.75 9.75 19.35
CA PHE A 156 9.30 10.63 20.42
C PHE A 156 9.94 10.28 21.76
N GLU A 157 9.96 8.99 22.13
CA GLU A 157 10.62 8.50 23.33
C GLU A 157 12.10 8.89 23.33
N THR A 158 12.78 8.72 22.20
CA THR A 158 14.18 9.11 22.03
C THR A 158 14.35 10.64 22.16
N ALA A 159 13.48 11.44 21.54
CA ALA A 159 13.55 12.89 21.62
C ALA A 159 13.29 13.42 23.04
N ILE A 160 12.38 12.78 23.79
CA ILE A 160 12.12 13.06 25.21
C ILE A 160 13.33 12.69 26.06
N GLY A 161 13.89 11.49 25.86
CA GLY A 161 15.07 11.02 26.60
C GLY A 161 16.31 11.90 26.39
N ASN A 162 16.43 12.53 25.21
CA ASN A 162 17.49 13.48 24.89
C ASN A 162 17.15 14.94 25.26
N GLY A 163 15.99 15.20 25.86
CA GLY A 163 15.55 16.54 26.25
C GLY A 163 15.24 17.49 25.09
N ILE A 164 15.16 16.98 23.85
CA ILE A 164 14.76 17.75 22.67
C ILE A 164 13.27 18.08 22.75
N ILE A 165 12.45 17.09 23.11
CA ILE A 165 11.09 17.33 23.58
C ILE A 165 11.18 17.55 25.09
N SER A 166 10.97 18.78 25.51
CA SER A 166 11.05 19.18 26.91
C SER A 166 9.80 18.79 27.68
N GLN A 167 9.87 18.83 29.01
CA GLN A 167 8.68 18.64 29.85
C GLN A 167 7.60 19.69 29.56
N GLN A 168 7.99 20.93 29.22
CA GLN A 168 7.04 21.95 28.79
C GLN A 168 6.35 21.57 27.48
N ASP A 169 7.09 21.03 26.51
CA ASP A 169 6.52 20.57 25.24
C ASP A 169 5.50 19.43 25.47
N ILE A 170 5.73 18.55 26.45
CA ILE A 170 4.80 17.48 26.83
C ILE A 170 3.50 18.04 27.39
N TRP A 171 3.57 19.03 28.29
CA TRP A 171 2.39 19.68 28.88
C TRP A 171 1.61 20.55 27.90
N GLN A 172 2.26 21.04 26.84
CA GLN A 172 1.64 21.91 25.83
C GLN A 172 0.84 21.16 24.76
N ARG A 173 1.06 19.84 24.63
CA ARG A 173 0.37 19.00 23.66
C ARG A 173 -1.00 18.58 24.16
#